data_AF-A0A924K733-F1
#
_entry.id   AF-A0A924K733-F1
#
_cell.length_a   1.000
_cell.length_b   1.000
_cell.length_c   1.000
_cell.angle_alpha   90.00
_cell.angle_beta   90.00
_cell.angle_gamma   90.00
#
_symmetry.space_group_name_H-M   'P 1'
#
loop_
_entity.id
_entity.type
_entity.pdbx_description
1 polymer ?
#
loop_
_entity_poly.entity_id
_entity_poly.type
_entity_poly.pdbx_seq_one_letter_code
_entity_poly.pdbx_strand_id
1 'polypeptide(L)'
;MSRVLYALMISIFLSSCTSNSTSDLLQKNDPEATLQLKWNKAYPDDSLDKSTIGLTWALSFVGAILPSSPYGIKSNGDMIVINLNELGFEKSALGKLQLLHQKIKLSNEYQTTNAIDLGRYVALLIGASEHYYEIVGIPRKLDDLLAHYALLPQKGYVNNSGVSLEHRIIQFSEQNNLNQVFLSAETDPITGETYEFETIEIMPNGQIRFGIFDVNGNRKNNADPAHSNAGKPAKCMWCHESTIQRLYTVQEDFLGYLTSYELQNQLVDFNQMLQNKKYALPGGVDFTQTQQHTETELLYISFMEPSAQRLSAEWQMPVSQVQNLLSDLPTHIYPEFPFLGNLYDRNAIENRAPFLGLSVSTKVREASENEVNHLN
;
A
#
# COMPACT_ATOMS: atom_id res chain seq x y z
N MET A 1 0.21 78.78 -18.13
CA MET A 1 -1.05 78.09 -17.77
C MET A 1 -1.26 76.91 -18.70
N SER A 2 -1.11 75.71 -18.13
CA SER A 2 -1.64 74.39 -18.51
C SER A 2 -1.73 74.00 -19.99
N ARG A 3 -0.69 73.31 -20.50
CA ARG A 3 -0.77 72.30 -21.58
C ARG A 3 0.42 71.32 -21.54
N VAL A 4 0.69 70.73 -20.39
CA VAL A 4 1.53 69.53 -20.25
C VAL A 4 1.00 68.79 -19.02
N LEU A 5 0.92 67.47 -19.07
CA LEU A 5 0.17 66.56 -18.17
C LEU A 5 -1.31 66.45 -18.53
N TYR A 6 -1.66 65.52 -19.41
CA TYR A 6 -2.85 64.64 -19.32
C TYR A 6 -2.87 63.70 -20.54
N ALA A 7 -1.75 63.02 -20.81
CA ALA A 7 -1.65 62.04 -21.89
C ALA A 7 -0.79 60.83 -21.52
N LEU A 8 -0.67 60.52 -20.22
CA LEU A 8 0.14 59.39 -19.76
C LEU A 8 -0.42 58.77 -18.48
N MET A 9 -1.72 58.46 -18.47
CA MET A 9 -2.31 57.54 -17.50
C MET A 9 -3.74 57.27 -17.95
N ILE A 10 -3.92 56.28 -18.83
CA ILE A 10 -5.15 55.49 -19.00
C ILE A 10 -4.76 54.33 -19.94
N SER A 11 -4.89 53.12 -19.39
CA SER A 11 -5.07 51.85 -20.13
C SER A 11 -3.83 51.09 -20.61
N ILE A 12 -2.83 50.92 -19.74
CA ILE A 12 -2.14 49.63 -19.63
C ILE A 12 -3.04 48.72 -18.76
N PHE A 13 -4.07 48.14 -19.35
CA PHE A 13 -4.90 47.09 -18.74
C PHE A 13 -5.33 46.07 -19.80
N LEU A 14 -4.36 45.64 -20.61
CA LEU A 14 -4.49 44.45 -21.45
C LEU A 14 -3.29 43.57 -21.14
N SER A 15 -3.45 42.67 -20.17
CA SER A 15 -2.70 41.42 -19.93
C SER A 15 -2.62 41.08 -18.43
N SER A 16 -3.74 40.81 -17.77
CA SER A 16 -3.74 40.06 -16.50
C SER A 16 -5.02 39.23 -16.39
N CYS A 17 -5.18 38.30 -17.32
CA CYS A 17 -5.83 37.03 -17.00
C CYS A 17 -4.72 36.05 -16.62
N THR A 18 -4.21 36.13 -15.39
CA THR A 18 -3.53 34.98 -14.79
C THR A 18 -4.62 34.00 -14.39
N SER A 19 -5.02 33.14 -15.32
CA SER A 19 -5.60 31.86 -14.95
C SER A 19 -4.52 31.12 -14.18
N ASN A 20 -4.58 31.15 -12.85
CA ASN A 20 -3.86 30.21 -11.99
C ASN A 20 -4.51 28.83 -12.20
N SER A 21 -4.23 28.21 -13.34
CA SER A 21 -4.37 26.77 -13.47
C SER A 21 -3.08 26.15 -12.95
N THR A 22 -3.14 25.56 -11.76
CA THR A 22 -2.13 24.67 -11.16
C THR A 22 -2.00 23.35 -11.95
N SER A 23 -2.01 23.45 -13.28
CA SER A 23 -1.93 22.36 -14.24
C SER A 23 -0.70 22.43 -15.14
N ASP A 24 0.18 23.44 -14.98
CA ASP A 24 1.29 23.68 -15.91
C ASP A 24 2.70 23.53 -15.29
N LEU A 25 2.81 22.84 -14.15
CA LEU A 25 4.11 22.50 -13.54
C LEU A 25 4.13 21.04 -13.05
N LEU A 26 3.93 20.09 -13.97
CA LEU A 26 4.63 18.81 -13.85
C LEU A 26 5.95 18.96 -14.60
N GLN A 27 6.90 19.66 -13.97
CA GLN A 27 8.24 19.76 -14.51
C GLN A 27 8.85 18.36 -14.52
N LYS A 28 9.33 17.92 -15.69
CA LYS A 28 10.03 16.64 -15.90
C LYS A 28 11.28 16.47 -15.00
N ASN A 29 11.68 17.52 -14.28
CA ASN A 29 12.81 17.59 -13.36
C ASN A 29 12.39 17.95 -11.92
N ASP A 30 11.15 17.69 -11.51
CA ASP A 30 10.75 17.86 -10.12
C ASP A 30 11.64 16.97 -9.22
N PRO A 31 12.51 17.55 -8.38
CA PRO A 31 13.40 16.75 -7.53
C PRO A 31 12.59 15.83 -6.64
N GLU A 32 11.40 16.24 -6.18
CA GLU A 32 10.52 15.45 -5.32
C GLU A 32 9.77 14.33 -6.01
N ALA A 33 9.78 14.29 -7.35
CA ALA A 33 9.29 13.14 -8.10
C ALA A 33 10.31 11.99 -8.16
N THR A 34 11.58 12.24 -7.85
CA THR A 34 12.64 11.24 -7.93
C THR A 34 13.19 10.84 -6.56
N LEU A 35 13.46 9.55 -6.40
CA LEU A 35 14.03 9.00 -5.18
C LEU A 35 15.02 7.87 -5.49
N GLN A 36 16.14 7.88 -4.76
CA GLN A 36 17.12 6.79 -4.78
C GLN A 36 16.82 5.79 -3.67
N LEU A 37 16.70 4.52 -4.06
CA LEU A 37 16.50 3.39 -3.19
C LEU A 37 17.76 2.52 -3.21
N LYS A 38 18.16 2.01 -2.05
CA LYS A 38 19.29 1.08 -1.89
C LYS A 38 18.76 -0.34 -1.73
N TRP A 39 19.19 -1.24 -2.61
CA TRP A 39 19.00 -2.67 -2.42
C TRP A 39 20.09 -3.21 -1.51
N ASN A 40 19.68 -3.77 -0.37
CA ASN A 40 20.55 -4.49 0.55
C ASN A 40 20.22 -5.97 0.47
N LYS A 41 21.12 -6.76 -0.12
CA LYS A 41 20.91 -8.19 -0.34
C LYS A 41 20.55 -8.90 0.97
N ALA A 42 19.38 -9.51 1.03
CA ALA A 42 18.80 -10.04 2.26
C ALA A 42 19.11 -11.52 2.53
N TYR A 43 19.10 -12.35 1.49
CA TYR A 43 19.29 -13.80 1.56
C TYR A 43 20.06 -14.31 0.31
N PRO A 44 20.57 -15.56 0.31
CA PRO A 44 21.45 -16.04 -0.77
C PRO A 44 20.87 -15.92 -2.18
N ASP A 45 19.58 -16.25 -2.33
CA ASP A 45 18.85 -16.24 -3.61
C ASP A 45 18.16 -14.90 -3.92
N ASP A 46 18.39 -13.87 -3.10
CA ASP A 46 17.95 -12.51 -3.37
C ASP A 46 18.78 -11.90 -4.50
N SER A 47 18.10 -11.19 -5.39
CA SER A 47 18.68 -10.50 -6.53
C SER A 47 18.01 -9.16 -6.75
N LEU A 48 18.74 -8.23 -7.36
CA LEU A 48 18.21 -6.93 -7.74
C LEU A 48 16.98 -7.04 -8.65
N ASP A 49 16.95 -8.04 -9.53
CA ASP A 49 15.81 -8.29 -10.44
C ASP A 49 14.56 -8.67 -9.65
N LYS A 50 14.67 -9.62 -8.70
CA LYS A 50 13.57 -9.99 -7.79
C LYS A 50 13.10 -8.80 -6.96
N SER A 51 14.06 -8.06 -6.40
CA SER A 51 13.78 -6.84 -5.63
C SER A 51 13.10 -5.76 -6.48
N THR A 52 13.44 -5.64 -7.76
CA THR A 52 12.80 -4.70 -8.71
C THR A 52 11.38 -5.16 -9.05
N ILE A 53 11.15 -6.47 -9.20
CA ILE A 53 9.81 -7.06 -9.35
C ILE A 53 8.98 -6.74 -8.10
N GLY A 54 9.49 -7.00 -6.90
CA GLY A 54 8.84 -6.68 -5.64
C GLY A 54 8.49 -5.20 -5.50
N LEU A 55 9.41 -4.29 -5.88
CA LEU A 55 9.14 -2.86 -5.91
C LEU A 55 8.02 -2.49 -6.90
N THR A 56 8.04 -3.11 -8.08
CA THR A 56 7.02 -2.88 -9.12
C THR A 56 5.64 -3.29 -8.62
N TRP A 57 5.53 -4.44 -7.95
CA TRP A 57 4.31 -4.89 -7.30
C TRP A 57 3.89 -3.99 -6.14
N ALA A 58 4.81 -3.58 -5.26
CA ALA A 58 4.53 -2.61 -4.18
C ALA A 58 3.93 -1.31 -4.70
N LEU A 59 4.51 -0.74 -5.76
CA LEU A 59 4.02 0.48 -6.40
C LEU A 59 2.66 0.26 -7.06
N SER A 60 2.44 -0.91 -7.67
CA SER A 60 1.13 -1.29 -8.21
C SER A 60 0.07 -1.37 -7.10
N PHE A 61 0.36 -2.00 -5.96
CA PHE A 61 -0.57 -2.10 -4.82
C PHE A 61 -1.02 -0.74 -4.27
N VAL A 62 -0.21 0.31 -4.46
CA VAL A 62 -0.56 1.68 -4.08
C VAL A 62 -1.05 2.55 -5.25
N GLY A 63 -1.37 1.93 -6.39
CA GLY A 63 -2.10 2.59 -7.48
C GLY A 63 -1.30 2.96 -8.73
N ALA A 64 -0.03 2.54 -8.86
CA ALA A 64 0.74 2.79 -10.09
C ALA A 64 0.16 2.01 -11.29
N ILE A 65 -0.03 2.69 -12.43
CA ILE A 65 -0.49 2.05 -13.69
C ILE A 65 0.66 1.32 -14.38
N LEU A 66 1.88 1.85 -14.31
CA LEU A 66 3.08 1.29 -14.98
C LEU A 66 2.85 1.13 -16.50
N PRO A 67 2.80 2.24 -17.27
CA PRO A 67 2.29 2.23 -18.64
C PRO A 67 3.25 1.64 -19.70
N SER A 68 4.57 1.83 -19.57
CA SER A 68 5.56 1.26 -20.51
C SER A 68 6.92 1.01 -19.84
N SER A 69 7.47 -0.19 -19.99
CA SER A 69 8.77 -0.55 -19.41
C SER A 69 9.94 0.13 -20.16
N PRO A 70 10.93 0.70 -19.46
CA PRO A 70 11.07 0.75 -18.00
C PRO A 70 10.22 1.87 -17.39
N TYR A 71 9.29 1.50 -16.50
CA TYR A 71 8.18 2.32 -15.95
C TYR A 71 8.61 3.49 -15.05
N GLY A 72 9.71 4.19 -15.35
CA GLY A 72 10.32 5.14 -14.43
C GLY A 72 11.14 4.47 -13.32
N ILE A 73 11.42 3.17 -13.42
CA ILE A 73 12.28 2.42 -12.51
C ILE A 73 13.57 2.07 -13.25
N LYS A 74 14.71 2.53 -12.73
CA LYS A 74 16.03 2.28 -13.32
C LYS A 74 16.96 1.72 -12.25
N SER A 75 17.60 0.60 -12.54
CA SER A 75 18.56 -0.03 -11.65
C SER A 75 20.00 0.15 -12.15
N ASN A 76 20.94 0.34 -11.24
CA ASN A 76 22.37 0.36 -11.50
C ASN A 76 23.13 -0.14 -10.26
N GLY A 77 23.76 -1.31 -10.37
CA GLY A 77 24.43 -1.93 -9.23
C GLY A 77 23.44 -2.28 -8.13
N ASP A 78 23.62 -1.72 -6.93
CA ASP A 78 22.72 -1.89 -5.79
C ASP A 78 21.78 -0.69 -5.58
N MET A 79 21.70 0.21 -6.56
CA MET A 79 20.86 1.40 -6.54
C MET A 79 19.68 1.25 -7.50
N ILE A 80 18.50 1.69 -7.05
CA ILE A 80 17.30 1.80 -7.86
C ILE A 80 16.83 3.25 -7.79
N VAL A 81 16.57 3.86 -8.95
CA VAL A 81 15.97 5.20 -9.05
C VAL A 81 14.53 5.04 -9.51
N ILE A 82 13.61 5.62 -8.76
CA ILE A 82 12.21 5.74 -9.16
C ILE A 82 11.89 7.18 -9.57
N ASN A 83 11.05 7.34 -10.59
CA ASN A 83 10.44 8.61 -10.99
C ASN A 83 8.91 8.49 -10.96
N LEU A 84 8.28 9.14 -9.98
CA LEU A 84 6.83 9.11 -9.77
C LEU A 84 6.04 9.62 -10.98
N ASN A 85 6.59 10.57 -11.73
CA ASN A 85 5.95 11.13 -12.93
C ASN A 85 5.87 10.14 -14.09
N GLU A 86 6.63 9.04 -14.04
CA GLU A 86 6.68 8.01 -15.09
C GLU A 86 5.91 6.73 -14.68
N LEU A 87 5.49 6.61 -13.40
CA LEU A 87 4.82 5.43 -12.85
C LEU A 87 3.30 5.40 -13.11
N GLY A 88 2.72 6.52 -13.54
CA GLY A 88 1.28 6.62 -13.86
C GLY A 88 0.37 6.62 -12.63
N PHE A 89 0.78 7.30 -11.56
CA PHE A 89 -0.10 7.55 -10.41
C PHE A 89 -1.15 8.62 -10.70
N GLU A 90 -2.28 8.56 -10.00
CA GLU A 90 -3.22 9.66 -9.96
C GLU A 90 -2.61 10.91 -9.28
N LYS A 91 -3.13 12.10 -9.62
CA LYS A 91 -2.57 13.38 -9.14
C LYS A 91 -2.59 13.51 -7.61
N SER A 92 -3.64 13.00 -6.95
CA SER A 92 -3.76 12.97 -5.49
C SER A 92 -2.65 12.10 -4.86
N ALA A 93 -2.50 10.87 -5.36
CA ALA A 93 -1.46 9.94 -4.93
C ALA A 93 -0.06 10.51 -5.15
N LEU A 94 0.19 11.13 -6.30
CA LEU A 94 1.47 11.77 -6.63
C LEU A 94 1.85 12.83 -5.58
N GLY A 95 0.92 13.72 -5.22
CA GLY A 95 1.18 14.75 -4.20
C GLY A 95 1.53 14.17 -2.83
N LYS A 96 0.89 13.06 -2.43
CA LYS A 96 1.20 12.35 -1.18
C LYS A 96 2.57 11.67 -1.23
N LEU A 97 2.89 11.02 -2.35
CA LEU A 97 4.19 10.36 -2.53
C LEU A 97 5.34 11.36 -2.59
N GLN A 98 5.15 12.51 -3.24
CA GLN A 98 6.14 13.60 -3.26
C GLN A 98 6.40 14.16 -1.85
N LEU A 99 5.35 14.35 -1.05
CA LEU A 99 5.51 14.74 0.35
C LEU A 99 6.30 13.69 1.15
N LEU A 100 6.01 12.39 0.95
CA LEU A 100 6.77 11.32 1.57
C LEU A 100 8.24 11.32 1.11
N HIS A 101 8.51 11.51 -0.19
CA HIS A 101 9.87 11.61 -0.75
C HIS A 101 10.64 12.77 -0.11
N GLN A 102 9.99 13.92 0.09
CA GLN A 102 10.58 15.06 0.79
C GLN A 102 10.98 14.69 2.23
N LYS A 103 10.09 14.03 3.00
CA LYS A 103 10.38 13.58 4.37
C LYS A 103 11.52 12.57 4.42
N ILE A 104 11.53 11.62 3.47
CA ILE A 104 12.60 10.63 3.34
C ILE A 104 13.94 11.32 3.10
N LYS A 105 14.01 12.27 2.15
CA LYS A 105 15.25 12.99 1.84
C LYS A 105 15.78 13.80 3.02
N LEU A 106 14.91 14.28 3.90
CA LEU A 106 15.31 14.99 5.12
C LEU A 106 15.76 14.06 6.26
N SER A 107 15.54 12.75 6.15
CA SER A 107 15.99 11.78 7.16
C SER A 107 17.51 11.66 7.23
N ASN A 108 18.03 11.25 8.38
CA ASN A 108 19.48 11.09 8.56
C ASN A 108 20.05 9.98 7.67
N GLU A 109 19.33 8.86 7.48
CA GLU A 109 19.68 7.80 6.51
C GLU A 109 19.93 8.37 5.11
N TYR A 110 18.98 9.14 4.57
CA TYR A 110 19.11 9.66 3.20
C TYR A 110 20.21 10.70 3.10
N GLN A 111 20.34 11.59 4.09
CA GLN A 111 21.44 12.57 4.11
C GLN A 111 22.82 11.91 4.22
N THR A 112 22.92 10.74 4.85
CA THR A 112 24.18 10.01 5.04
C THR A 112 24.53 9.12 3.85
N THR A 113 23.54 8.44 3.27
CA THR A 113 23.76 7.40 2.26
C THR A 113 23.34 7.82 0.85
N ASN A 114 22.69 9.00 0.72
CA ASN A 114 22.06 9.50 -0.51
C ASN A 114 20.95 8.58 -1.05
N ALA A 115 20.38 7.73 -0.20
CA ALA A 115 19.36 6.74 -0.55
C ALA A 115 18.49 6.40 0.67
N ILE A 116 17.36 5.73 0.45
CA ILE A 116 16.61 5.02 1.49
C ILE A 116 16.70 3.52 1.24
N ASP A 117 16.75 2.70 2.29
CA ASP A 117 16.58 1.25 2.15
C ASP A 117 15.28 0.89 1.40
N LEU A 118 15.41 0.01 0.40
CA LEU A 118 14.28 -0.42 -0.43
C LEU A 118 13.14 -1.04 0.39
N GLY A 119 13.45 -1.90 1.37
CA GLY A 119 12.45 -2.53 2.21
C GLY A 119 11.80 -1.54 3.19
N ARG A 120 12.56 -0.55 3.69
CA ARG A 120 12.00 0.58 4.46
C ARG A 120 11.00 1.37 3.62
N TYR A 121 11.33 1.67 2.36
CA TYR A 121 10.42 2.37 1.46
C TYR A 121 9.11 1.59 1.27
N VAL A 122 9.18 0.27 1.02
CA VAL A 122 7.97 -0.57 0.92
C VAL A 122 7.19 -0.57 2.24
N ALA A 123 7.85 -0.71 3.39
CA ALA A 123 7.19 -0.65 4.70
C ALA A 123 6.46 0.69 4.93
N LEU A 124 7.02 1.81 4.47
CA LEU A 124 6.35 3.12 4.51
C LEU A 124 5.15 3.21 3.57
N LEU A 125 5.16 2.53 2.42
CA LEU A 125 4.05 2.60 1.46
C LEU A 125 2.84 1.78 1.89
N ILE A 126 3.06 0.52 2.32
CA ILE A 126 1.97 -0.43 2.59
C ILE A 126 1.81 -0.75 4.08
N GLY A 127 2.86 -0.68 4.88
CA GLY A 127 2.83 -1.05 6.31
C GLY A 127 2.35 0.05 7.25
N ALA A 128 2.42 1.31 6.83
CA ALA A 128 1.79 2.43 7.51
C ALA A 128 0.37 2.64 6.95
N SER A 129 -0.66 2.26 7.72
CA SER A 129 -2.04 2.24 7.20
C SER A 129 -2.50 3.60 6.73
N GLU A 130 -2.13 4.67 7.45
CA GLU A 130 -2.45 6.04 7.06
C GLU A 130 -1.76 6.47 5.77
N HIS A 131 -0.52 6.02 5.53
CA HIS A 131 0.13 6.29 4.25
C HIS A 131 -0.61 5.60 3.11
N TYR A 132 -0.86 4.31 3.28
CA TYR A 132 -1.58 3.50 2.32
C TYR A 132 -2.91 4.15 1.95
N TYR A 133 -3.75 4.45 2.95
CA TYR A 133 -5.07 5.04 2.74
C TYR A 133 -5.03 6.39 2.00
N GLU A 134 -4.09 7.27 2.35
CA GLU A 134 -3.97 8.58 1.69
C GLU A 134 -3.47 8.45 0.25
N ILE A 135 -2.60 7.47 -0.03
CA ILE A 135 -2.06 7.22 -1.38
C ILE A 135 -3.12 6.56 -2.27
N VAL A 136 -3.81 5.53 -1.78
CA VAL A 136 -4.85 4.82 -2.57
C VAL A 136 -6.22 5.49 -2.53
N GLY A 137 -6.37 6.58 -1.78
CA GLY A 137 -7.58 7.40 -1.75
C GLY A 137 -8.76 6.80 -0.99
N ILE A 138 -8.51 6.03 0.09
CA ILE A 138 -9.57 5.57 0.99
C ILE A 138 -10.05 6.76 1.82
N PRO A 139 -11.34 7.13 1.81
CA PRO A 139 -11.83 8.30 2.54
C PRO A 139 -11.85 8.06 4.06
N ARG A 140 -11.95 9.15 4.83
CA ARG A 140 -12.02 9.10 6.29
C ARG A 140 -13.34 8.52 6.82
N LYS A 141 -14.38 8.53 5.99
CA LYS A 141 -15.72 8.03 6.33
C LYS A 141 -16.17 6.96 5.35
N LEU A 142 -16.82 5.93 5.87
CA LEU A 142 -17.41 4.85 5.07
C LEU A 142 -18.48 5.38 4.10
N ASP A 143 -19.33 6.31 4.55
CA ASP A 143 -20.39 6.88 3.71
C ASP A 143 -19.84 7.65 2.51
N ASP A 144 -18.69 8.32 2.66
CA ASP A 144 -18.02 9.00 1.55
C ASP A 144 -17.57 7.99 0.49
N LEU A 145 -17.10 6.80 0.92
CA LEU A 145 -16.73 5.71 0.00
C LEU A 145 -17.98 5.19 -0.71
N LEU A 146 -19.01 4.83 0.06
CA LEU A 146 -20.22 4.19 -0.47
C LEU A 146 -21.08 5.11 -1.34
N ALA A 147 -20.95 6.44 -1.19
CA ALA A 147 -21.65 7.42 -2.03
C ALA A 147 -21.32 7.27 -3.54
N HIS A 148 -20.20 6.63 -3.87
CA HIS A 148 -19.79 6.36 -5.25
C HIS A 148 -20.39 5.08 -5.85
N TYR A 149 -21.12 4.30 -5.06
CA TYR A 149 -21.58 2.97 -5.43
C TYR A 149 -23.07 2.78 -5.15
N ALA A 150 -23.72 2.00 -6.02
CA ALA A 150 -25.04 1.45 -5.75
C ALA A 150 -24.88 0.00 -5.31
N LEU A 151 -25.04 -0.25 -4.00
CA LEU A 151 -25.03 -1.62 -3.47
C LEU A 151 -26.28 -2.37 -3.94
N LEU A 152 -26.08 -3.64 -4.29
CA LEU A 152 -27.16 -4.54 -4.67
C LEU A 152 -28.04 -4.89 -3.46
N PRO A 153 -29.34 -5.18 -3.69
CA PRO A 153 -30.22 -5.63 -2.62
C PRO A 153 -29.87 -7.03 -2.11
N GLN A 154 -29.26 -7.87 -2.96
CA GLN A 154 -28.75 -9.19 -2.56
C GLN A 154 -27.53 -9.04 -1.66
N LYS A 155 -27.44 -9.91 -0.65
CA LYS A 155 -26.33 -9.95 0.32
C LYS A 155 -25.89 -11.38 0.56
N GLY A 156 -24.59 -11.57 0.77
CA GLY A 156 -24.03 -12.82 1.26
C GLY A 156 -24.01 -12.86 2.79
N TYR A 157 -24.07 -14.06 3.35
CA TYR A 157 -23.88 -14.33 4.77
C TYR A 157 -22.78 -15.36 4.95
N VAL A 158 -21.82 -15.08 5.83
CA VAL A 158 -20.67 -15.94 6.11
C VAL A 158 -20.66 -16.21 7.61
N ASN A 159 -21.06 -17.42 8.03
CA ASN A 159 -21.10 -17.84 9.43
C ASN A 159 -19.85 -18.63 9.86
N ASN A 160 -18.95 -18.93 8.92
CA ASN A 160 -17.72 -19.66 9.19
C ASN A 160 -16.57 -19.00 8.43
N SER A 161 -15.98 -17.94 9.00
CA SER A 161 -14.88 -17.21 8.39
C SER A 161 -13.52 -17.77 8.81
N GLY A 162 -12.55 -17.74 7.89
CA GLY A 162 -11.14 -18.02 8.22
C GLY A 162 -10.38 -16.81 8.77
N VAL A 163 -11.02 -15.62 8.80
CA VAL A 163 -10.39 -14.35 9.20
C VAL A 163 -11.16 -13.70 10.35
N SER A 164 -12.48 -13.55 10.20
CA SER A 164 -13.37 -13.00 11.24
C SER A 164 -13.62 -14.06 12.31
N LEU A 165 -13.64 -13.63 13.57
CA LEU A 165 -14.12 -14.44 14.70
C LEU A 165 -15.64 -14.38 14.83
N GLU A 166 -16.26 -13.41 14.15
CA GLU A 166 -17.70 -13.16 14.09
C GLU A 166 -18.31 -13.64 12.75
N HIS A 167 -19.64 -13.57 12.64
CA HIS A 167 -20.31 -13.74 11.34
C HIS A 167 -20.12 -12.48 10.48
N ARG A 168 -20.21 -12.62 9.16
CA ARG A 168 -20.09 -11.48 8.23
C ARG A 168 -21.29 -11.36 7.31
N ILE A 169 -21.77 -10.15 7.12
CA ILE A 169 -22.70 -9.80 6.05
C ILE A 169 -21.92 -9.13 4.93
N ILE A 170 -21.97 -9.72 3.73
CA ILE A 170 -21.27 -9.21 2.55
C ILE A 170 -22.27 -8.54 1.62
N GLN A 171 -22.05 -7.26 1.35
CA GLN A 171 -22.74 -6.48 0.33
C GLN A 171 -21.77 -6.14 -0.78
N PHE A 172 -22.27 -5.95 -1.99
CA PHE A 172 -21.45 -5.61 -3.14
C PHE A 172 -22.25 -4.80 -4.15
N SER A 173 -21.55 -4.02 -4.97
CA SER A 173 -22.13 -3.41 -6.16
C SER A 173 -22.04 -4.35 -7.36
N GLU A 174 -22.78 -4.03 -8.41
CA GLU A 174 -22.46 -4.53 -9.75
C GLU A 174 -21.02 -4.16 -10.12
N GLN A 175 -20.40 -4.99 -10.95
CA GLN A 175 -19.09 -4.69 -11.53
C GLN A 175 -19.27 -3.99 -12.88
N ASN A 176 -18.86 -2.73 -12.97
CA ASN A 176 -18.76 -2.00 -14.24
C ASN A 176 -17.29 -1.76 -14.59
N ASN A 177 -16.74 -2.58 -15.48
CA ASN A 177 -15.30 -2.63 -15.74
C ASN A 177 -14.48 -2.94 -14.47
N LEU A 178 -13.62 -2.03 -14.04
CA LEU A 178 -12.86 -2.10 -12.79
C LEU A 178 -13.53 -1.28 -11.67
N ASN A 179 -14.80 -0.89 -11.83
CA ASN A 179 -15.54 -0.21 -10.78
C ASN A 179 -16.44 -1.21 -10.05
N GLN A 180 -16.04 -1.60 -8.84
CA GLN A 180 -16.81 -2.44 -7.92
C GLN A 180 -16.37 -2.18 -6.49
N VAL A 181 -17.33 -2.26 -5.57
CA VAL A 181 -17.08 -2.29 -4.12
C VAL A 181 -17.69 -3.54 -3.50
N PHE A 182 -16.99 -4.09 -2.50
CA PHE A 182 -17.53 -5.01 -1.51
C PHE A 182 -17.48 -4.32 -0.16
N LEU A 183 -18.56 -4.44 0.59
CA LEU A 183 -18.67 -4.03 1.98
C LEU A 183 -18.94 -5.28 2.81
N SER A 184 -18.10 -5.52 3.79
CA SER A 184 -18.34 -6.51 4.81
C SER A 184 -18.64 -5.83 6.14
N ALA A 185 -19.69 -6.27 6.81
CA ALA A 185 -19.95 -5.95 8.21
C ALA A 185 -19.61 -7.19 9.06
N GLU A 186 -18.78 -7.04 10.09
CA GLU A 186 -18.61 -8.07 11.14
C GLU A 186 -19.75 -7.93 12.15
N THR A 187 -20.52 -8.99 12.32
CA THR A 187 -21.80 -8.95 13.04
C THR A 187 -21.94 -10.07 14.05
N ASP A 188 -22.47 -9.72 15.22
CA ASP A 188 -22.88 -10.68 16.23
C ASP A 188 -24.07 -11.52 15.71
N PRO A 189 -23.97 -12.87 15.72
CA PRO A 189 -25.02 -13.72 15.19
C PRO A 189 -26.30 -13.77 16.04
N ILE A 190 -26.23 -13.37 17.30
CA ILE A 190 -27.33 -13.41 18.27
C ILE A 190 -28.02 -12.05 18.34
N THR A 191 -27.26 -10.96 18.47
CA THR A 191 -27.81 -9.60 18.65
C THR A 191 -28.00 -8.87 17.33
N GLY A 192 -27.24 -9.23 16.28
CA GLY A 192 -27.18 -8.51 15.01
C GLY A 192 -26.40 -7.20 15.08
N GLU A 193 -25.72 -6.92 16.20
CA GLU A 193 -24.84 -5.75 16.35
C GLU A 193 -23.66 -5.85 15.37
N THR A 194 -23.25 -4.72 14.80
CA THR A 194 -22.08 -4.63 13.92
C THR A 194 -20.90 -4.06 14.69
N TYR A 195 -19.76 -4.73 14.64
CA TYR A 195 -18.54 -4.32 15.34
C TYR A 195 -17.65 -3.44 14.48
N GLU A 196 -17.49 -3.79 13.21
CA GLU A 196 -16.67 -3.05 12.27
C GLU A 196 -17.05 -3.33 10.81
N PHE A 197 -16.53 -2.50 9.91
CA PHE A 197 -16.70 -2.64 8.49
C PHE A 197 -15.35 -2.76 7.77
N GLU A 198 -15.32 -3.60 6.76
CA GLU A 198 -14.20 -3.70 5.82
C GLU A 198 -14.71 -3.48 4.40
N THR A 199 -13.93 -2.76 3.59
CA THR A 199 -14.23 -2.54 2.18
C THR A 199 -13.13 -3.04 1.28
N ILE A 200 -13.53 -3.54 0.12
CA ILE A 200 -12.65 -3.90 -0.99
C ILE A 200 -13.15 -3.15 -2.22
N GLU A 201 -12.28 -2.39 -2.86
CA GLU A 201 -12.56 -1.72 -4.14
C GLU A 201 -11.53 -2.11 -5.18
N ILE A 202 -11.95 -2.20 -6.44
CA ILE A 202 -11.04 -2.43 -7.56
C ILE A 202 -10.51 -1.07 -8.05
N MET A 203 -9.19 -0.91 -8.11
CA MET A 203 -8.52 0.28 -8.63
C MET A 203 -8.36 0.25 -10.16
N PRO A 204 -8.14 1.40 -10.81
CA PRO A 204 -7.99 1.48 -12.27
C PRO A 204 -6.83 0.66 -12.86
N ASN A 205 -5.80 0.36 -12.06
CA ASN A 205 -4.68 -0.49 -12.44
C ASN A 205 -4.94 -2.00 -12.20
N GLY A 206 -6.18 -2.36 -11.85
CA GLY A 206 -6.62 -3.73 -11.57
C GLY A 206 -6.29 -4.22 -10.16
N GLN A 207 -5.51 -3.48 -9.36
CA GLN A 207 -5.26 -3.86 -7.99
C GLN A 207 -6.50 -3.65 -7.11
N ILE A 208 -6.48 -4.29 -5.94
CA ILE A 208 -7.53 -4.11 -4.94
C ILE A 208 -7.04 -3.15 -3.87
N ARG A 209 -7.90 -2.22 -3.46
CA ARG A 209 -7.67 -1.40 -2.27
C ARG A 209 -8.60 -1.76 -1.13
N PHE A 210 -8.10 -1.61 0.08
CA PHE A 210 -8.77 -2.03 1.32
C PHE A 210 -9.05 -0.83 2.21
N GLY A 211 -10.23 -0.80 2.83
CA GLY A 211 -10.59 0.14 3.87
C GLY A 211 -11.08 -0.59 5.12
N ILE A 212 -10.74 -0.08 6.29
CA ILE A 212 -11.23 -0.60 7.58
C ILE A 212 -11.86 0.56 8.33
N PHE A 213 -13.09 0.38 8.80
CA PHE A 213 -13.87 1.40 9.46
C PHE A 213 -14.48 0.88 10.77
N ASP A 214 -14.55 1.74 11.78
CA ASP A 214 -15.26 1.43 13.02
C ASP A 214 -16.79 1.38 12.81
N VAL A 215 -17.54 0.99 13.84
CA VAL A 215 -19.01 0.95 13.83
C VAL A 215 -19.68 2.29 13.47
N ASN A 216 -19.00 3.42 13.67
CA ASN A 216 -19.49 4.76 13.32
C ASN A 216 -19.06 5.17 11.90
N GLY A 217 -18.44 4.27 11.13
CA GLY A 217 -17.93 4.51 9.81
C GLY A 217 -16.67 5.37 9.76
N ASN A 218 -15.92 5.55 10.85
CA ASN A 218 -14.63 6.24 10.83
C ASN A 218 -13.51 5.29 10.39
N ARG A 219 -12.64 5.73 9.47
CA ARG A 219 -11.46 4.97 9.04
C ARG A 219 -10.54 4.69 10.23
N LYS A 220 -10.11 3.43 10.38
CA LYS A 220 -9.17 2.95 11.42
C LYS A 220 -7.97 2.23 10.79
N ASN A 221 -6.87 2.13 11.55
CA ASN A 221 -5.58 1.65 11.04
C ASN A 221 -5.50 0.12 10.87
N ASN A 222 -6.25 -0.62 11.66
CA ASN A 222 -6.26 -2.08 11.68
C ASN A 222 -7.61 -2.54 12.20
N ALA A 223 -8.04 -3.73 11.80
CA ALA A 223 -9.18 -4.46 12.37
C ALA A 223 -8.99 -4.69 13.88
N ASP A 224 -10.09 -4.78 14.63
CA ASP A 224 -10.03 -5.08 16.06
C ASP A 224 -9.65 -6.57 16.28
N PRO A 225 -8.52 -6.88 16.92
CA PRO A 225 -8.11 -8.26 17.16
C PRO A 225 -9.07 -9.04 18.07
N ALA A 226 -10.00 -8.38 18.77
CA ALA A 226 -11.06 -9.06 19.52
C ALA A 226 -12.13 -9.70 18.62
N HIS A 227 -12.31 -9.19 17.39
CA HIS A 227 -13.36 -9.62 16.47
C HIS A 227 -12.79 -10.18 15.16
N SER A 228 -11.55 -9.84 14.79
CA SER A 228 -10.98 -10.21 13.50
C SER A 228 -9.48 -10.45 13.52
N ASN A 229 -9.02 -11.44 12.75
CA ASN A 229 -7.61 -11.66 12.47
C ASN A 229 -7.12 -10.89 11.23
N ALA A 230 -7.94 -10.00 10.65
CA ALA A 230 -7.60 -9.30 9.40
C ALA A 230 -6.41 -8.34 9.53
N GLY A 231 -6.15 -7.79 10.73
CA GLY A 231 -5.01 -6.91 10.99
C GLY A 231 -5.08 -5.61 10.18
N LYS A 232 -3.98 -5.25 9.50
CA LYS A 232 -3.86 -4.04 8.67
C LYS A 232 -4.22 -4.29 7.21
N PRO A 233 -4.48 -3.23 6.41
CA PRO A 233 -4.65 -3.35 4.95
C PRO A 233 -3.58 -4.18 4.24
N ALA A 234 -2.32 -4.07 4.67
CA ALA A 234 -1.23 -4.87 4.10
C ALA A 234 -1.42 -6.37 4.28
N LYS A 235 -2.02 -6.84 5.37
CA LYS A 235 -2.32 -8.27 5.56
C LYS A 235 -3.44 -8.72 4.63
N CYS A 236 -4.47 -7.88 4.45
CA CYS A 236 -5.56 -8.14 3.50
C CYS A 236 -5.05 -8.27 2.06
N MET A 237 -4.03 -7.49 1.64
CA MET A 237 -3.40 -7.63 0.31
C MET A 237 -2.94 -9.07 0.05
N TRP A 238 -2.38 -9.75 1.05
CA TRP A 238 -1.87 -11.12 0.94
C TRP A 238 -2.98 -12.15 1.03
N CYS A 239 -3.99 -11.94 1.87
CA CYS A 239 -5.15 -12.83 1.89
C CYS A 239 -5.94 -12.79 0.58
N HIS A 240 -5.88 -11.68 -0.16
CA HIS A 240 -6.58 -11.52 -1.44
C HIS A 240 -5.70 -11.81 -2.65
N GLU A 241 -4.37 -11.68 -2.57
CA GLU A 241 -3.43 -11.88 -3.69
C GLU A 241 -3.87 -11.15 -4.97
N SER A 242 -4.46 -9.96 -4.84
CA SER A 242 -5.09 -9.20 -5.93
C SER A 242 -6.31 -9.89 -6.56
N THR A 243 -7.06 -10.70 -5.83
CA THR A 243 -8.24 -11.43 -6.31
C THR A 243 -9.45 -11.18 -5.42
N ILE A 244 -10.64 -11.39 -5.99
CA ILE A 244 -11.88 -11.46 -5.21
C ILE A 244 -11.97 -12.89 -4.70
N GLN A 245 -11.93 -13.03 -3.36
CA GLN A 245 -11.81 -14.34 -2.76
C GLN A 245 -13.13 -15.11 -2.77
N ARG A 246 -12.97 -16.43 -2.92
CA ARG A 246 -14.06 -17.40 -2.87
C ARG A 246 -14.37 -17.75 -1.42
N LEU A 247 -15.51 -18.41 -1.17
CA LEU A 247 -15.74 -19.06 0.11
C LEU A 247 -14.77 -20.25 0.24
N TYR A 248 -14.03 -20.31 1.33
CA TYR A 248 -13.04 -21.38 1.60
C TYR A 248 -13.56 -22.48 2.50
N THR A 249 -14.63 -22.17 3.21
CA THR A 249 -15.26 -22.98 4.26
C THR A 249 -16.73 -23.14 3.94
N VAL A 250 -17.30 -24.24 4.39
CA VAL A 250 -18.74 -24.49 4.26
C VAL A 250 -19.51 -23.46 5.09
N GLN A 251 -20.52 -22.87 4.46
CA GLN A 251 -21.45 -21.93 5.09
C GLN A 251 -22.84 -22.56 5.20
N GLU A 252 -23.62 -22.11 6.17
CA GLU A 252 -25.06 -22.41 6.23
C GLU A 252 -25.86 -21.40 5.40
N ASP A 253 -27.07 -21.78 4.99
CA ASP A 253 -27.98 -20.89 4.25
C ASP A 253 -28.91 -20.16 5.23
N PHE A 254 -29.04 -18.85 5.07
CA PHE A 254 -29.84 -17.99 5.94
C PHE A 254 -30.95 -17.28 5.15
N LEU A 255 -32.16 -17.24 5.71
CA LEU A 255 -33.31 -16.58 5.07
C LEU A 255 -33.03 -15.08 4.87
N GLY A 256 -33.27 -14.57 3.66
CA GLY A 256 -33.05 -13.17 3.29
C GLY A 256 -31.66 -12.87 2.73
N TYR A 257 -30.79 -13.88 2.67
CA TYR A 257 -29.46 -13.81 2.05
C TYR A 257 -29.40 -14.75 0.84
N LEU A 258 -28.36 -14.55 0.01
CA LEU A 258 -27.98 -15.54 -0.99
C LEU A 258 -27.61 -16.85 -0.28
N THR A 259 -27.99 -17.97 -0.88
CA THR A 259 -27.46 -19.26 -0.45
C THR A 259 -25.94 -19.27 -0.60
N SER A 260 -25.27 -20.11 0.18
CA SER A 260 -23.83 -20.36 0.10
C SER A 260 -23.38 -20.67 -1.34
N TYR A 261 -24.17 -21.43 -2.09
CA TYR A 261 -23.92 -21.75 -3.49
C TYR A 261 -24.04 -20.53 -4.42
N GLU A 262 -25.10 -19.73 -4.27
CA GLU A 262 -25.30 -18.53 -5.07
C GLU A 262 -24.21 -17.48 -4.79
N LEU A 263 -23.88 -17.25 -3.52
CA LEU A 263 -22.81 -16.35 -3.12
C LEU A 263 -21.46 -16.81 -3.70
N GLN A 264 -21.16 -18.10 -3.61
CA GLN A 264 -19.94 -18.68 -4.18
C GLN A 264 -19.86 -18.44 -5.69
N ASN A 265 -20.93 -18.71 -6.43
CA ASN A 265 -20.96 -18.48 -7.88
C ASN A 265 -20.76 -17.01 -8.21
N GLN A 266 -21.41 -16.10 -7.48
CA GLN A 266 -21.28 -14.68 -7.69
C GLN A 266 -19.86 -14.16 -7.45
N LEU A 267 -19.18 -14.64 -6.39
CA LEU A 267 -17.78 -14.31 -6.13
C LEU A 267 -16.84 -14.87 -7.21
N VAL A 268 -17.11 -16.08 -7.72
CA VAL A 268 -16.38 -16.68 -8.84
C VAL A 268 -16.52 -15.82 -10.11
N ASP A 269 -17.73 -15.38 -10.42
CA ASP A 269 -18.02 -14.57 -11.61
C ASP A 269 -17.35 -13.20 -11.51
N PHE A 270 -17.44 -12.52 -10.36
CA PHE A 270 -16.73 -11.26 -10.13
C PHE A 270 -15.21 -11.42 -10.27
N ASN A 271 -14.63 -12.48 -9.68
CA ASN A 271 -13.21 -12.72 -9.85
C ASN A 271 -12.83 -12.98 -11.32
N GLN A 272 -13.62 -13.77 -12.05
CA GLN A 272 -13.37 -14.01 -13.47
C GLN A 272 -13.43 -12.72 -14.30
N MET A 273 -14.40 -11.84 -14.02
CA MET A 273 -14.48 -10.53 -14.66
C MET A 273 -13.27 -9.65 -14.32
N LEU A 274 -12.84 -9.62 -13.06
CA LEU A 274 -11.61 -8.94 -12.65
C LEU A 274 -10.38 -9.48 -13.41
N GLN A 275 -10.18 -10.80 -13.46
CA GLN A 275 -9.04 -11.39 -14.17
C GLN A 275 -9.06 -11.06 -15.67
N ASN A 276 -10.23 -11.14 -16.32
CA ASN A 276 -10.37 -10.77 -17.73
C ASN A 276 -9.98 -9.31 -17.97
N LYS A 277 -10.33 -8.40 -17.06
CA LYS A 277 -9.97 -6.99 -17.16
C LYS A 277 -8.48 -6.77 -16.91
N LYS A 278 -7.89 -7.46 -15.93
CA LYS A 278 -6.45 -7.43 -15.65
C LYS A 278 -5.61 -7.84 -16.86
N TYR A 279 -5.96 -8.94 -17.51
CA TYR A 279 -5.26 -9.42 -18.70
C TYR A 279 -5.42 -8.52 -19.92
N ALA A 280 -6.42 -7.63 -19.91
CA ALA A 280 -6.64 -6.65 -20.95
C ALA A 280 -5.96 -5.29 -20.67
N LEU A 281 -5.31 -5.10 -19.52
CA LEU A 281 -4.60 -3.86 -19.21
C LEU A 281 -3.37 -3.71 -20.14
N PRO A 282 -3.16 -2.52 -20.72
CA PRO A 282 -2.06 -2.29 -21.67
C PRO A 282 -0.67 -2.21 -21.02
N GLY A 283 -0.62 -2.11 -19.69
CA GLY A 283 0.58 -2.03 -18.86
C GLY A 283 0.24 -2.48 -17.45
N GLY A 284 1.23 -2.48 -16.55
CA GLY A 284 1.08 -2.99 -15.19
C GLY A 284 2.03 -4.14 -14.87
N VAL A 285 1.76 -4.74 -13.72
CA VAL A 285 2.34 -6.03 -13.33
C VAL A 285 1.76 -7.16 -14.15
N ASP A 286 2.52 -8.24 -14.30
CA ASP A 286 2.00 -9.45 -14.95
C ASP A 286 1.15 -10.26 -13.98
N PHE A 287 -0.17 -10.06 -14.03
CA PHE A 287 -1.13 -10.79 -13.20
C PHE A 287 -1.17 -12.30 -13.47
N THR A 288 -0.55 -12.81 -14.54
CA THR A 288 -0.43 -14.27 -14.75
C THR A 288 0.65 -14.90 -13.86
N GLN A 289 1.56 -14.08 -13.32
CA GLN A 289 2.65 -14.51 -12.46
C GLN A 289 2.21 -14.45 -10.99
N THR A 290 1.44 -15.45 -10.57
CA THR A 290 0.72 -15.48 -9.29
C THR A 290 1.60 -15.47 -8.05
N GLN A 291 2.92 -15.59 -8.16
CA GLN A 291 3.85 -15.61 -7.01
C GLN A 291 4.81 -14.42 -6.99
N GLN A 292 4.80 -13.55 -8.01
CA GLN A 292 5.70 -12.40 -8.03
C GLN A 292 5.41 -11.38 -6.93
N HIS A 293 4.16 -11.33 -6.45
CA HIS A 293 3.80 -10.43 -5.37
C HIS A 293 4.52 -10.78 -4.05
N THR A 294 4.90 -12.05 -3.84
CA THR A 294 5.68 -12.49 -2.67
C THR A 294 7.05 -11.82 -2.60
N GLU A 295 7.61 -11.39 -3.72
CA GLU A 295 8.84 -10.59 -3.72
C GLU A 295 8.61 -9.23 -3.01
N THR A 296 7.39 -8.68 -3.00
CA THR A 296 7.04 -7.49 -2.20
C THR A 296 7.08 -7.80 -0.71
N GLU A 297 6.57 -8.95 -0.30
CA GLU A 297 6.60 -9.39 1.10
C GLU A 297 8.03 -9.51 1.60
N LEU A 298 8.89 -10.18 0.81
CA LEU A 298 10.29 -10.36 1.16
C LEU A 298 11.05 -9.04 1.31
N LEU A 299 10.69 -7.99 0.57
CA LEU A 299 11.30 -6.66 0.73
C LEU A 299 11.08 -6.08 2.14
N TYR A 300 9.83 -5.98 2.59
CA TYR A 300 9.59 -5.39 3.91
C TYR A 300 9.86 -6.39 5.04
N ILE A 301 9.65 -7.69 4.85
CA ILE A 301 9.93 -8.70 5.88
C ILE A 301 11.42 -8.74 6.15
N SER A 302 12.26 -8.81 5.12
CA SER A 302 13.71 -8.79 5.35
C SER A 302 14.19 -7.47 5.96
N PHE A 303 13.49 -6.35 5.73
CA PHE A 303 13.77 -5.09 6.40
C PHE A 303 13.35 -5.06 7.88
N MET A 304 12.14 -5.56 8.19
CA MET A 304 11.58 -5.60 9.54
C MET A 304 12.17 -6.71 10.40
N GLU A 305 12.64 -7.78 9.78
CA GLU A 305 13.24 -8.96 10.41
C GLU A 305 14.60 -9.26 9.75
N PRO A 306 15.61 -8.39 9.89
CA PRO A 306 16.86 -8.54 9.13
C PRO A 306 17.81 -9.58 9.74
N SER A 307 18.55 -10.26 8.87
CA SER A 307 19.71 -11.07 9.26
C SER A 307 20.95 -10.19 9.49
N ALA A 308 21.95 -10.70 10.21
CA ALA A 308 23.23 -10.00 10.38
C ALA A 308 23.92 -9.72 9.03
N GLN A 309 23.74 -10.59 8.03
CA GLN A 309 24.27 -10.42 6.69
C GLN A 309 23.61 -9.26 5.95
N ARG A 310 22.28 -9.13 6.05
CA ARG A 310 21.56 -8.01 5.47
C ARG A 310 21.97 -6.69 6.13
N LEU A 311 22.04 -6.67 7.46
CA LEU A 311 22.48 -5.49 8.23
C LEU A 311 23.92 -5.10 7.91
N SER A 312 24.79 -6.07 7.64
CA SER A 312 26.17 -5.79 7.17
C SER A 312 26.19 -4.96 5.88
N ALA A 313 25.28 -5.25 4.94
CA ALA A 313 25.11 -4.47 3.72
C ALA A 313 24.48 -3.09 4.01
N GLU A 314 23.40 -3.05 4.80
CA GLU A 314 22.69 -1.81 5.18
C GLU A 314 23.60 -0.83 5.93
N TRP A 315 24.33 -1.31 6.93
CA TRP A 315 25.16 -0.49 7.82
C TRP A 315 26.57 -0.28 7.27
N GLN A 316 26.93 -0.94 6.16
CA GLN A 316 28.27 -0.91 5.56
C GLN A 316 29.36 -1.33 6.55
N MET A 317 29.11 -2.41 7.30
CA MET A 317 29.99 -2.92 8.35
C MET A 317 30.23 -4.42 8.17
N PRO A 318 31.39 -4.97 8.55
CA PRO A 318 31.61 -6.42 8.49
C PRO A 318 30.57 -7.19 9.32
N VAL A 319 30.10 -8.34 8.82
CA VAL A 319 29.11 -9.20 9.51
C VAL A 319 29.52 -9.52 10.95
N SER A 320 30.80 -9.78 11.20
CA SER A 320 31.31 -10.04 12.57
C SER A 320 31.13 -8.86 13.51
N GLN A 321 31.26 -7.63 13.00
CA GLN A 321 31.04 -6.42 13.80
C GLN A 321 29.55 -6.22 14.11
N VAL A 322 28.67 -6.49 13.14
CA VAL A 322 27.21 -6.50 13.36
C VAL A 322 26.83 -7.54 14.42
N GLN A 323 27.33 -8.77 14.29
CA GLN A 323 27.06 -9.85 15.25
C GLN A 323 27.52 -9.50 16.67
N ASN A 324 28.70 -8.88 16.80
CA ASN A 324 29.18 -8.40 18.09
C ASN A 324 28.29 -7.30 18.68
N LEU A 325 27.90 -6.32 17.85
CA LEU A 325 26.99 -5.24 18.22
C LEU A 325 25.61 -5.74 18.67
N LEU A 326 25.16 -6.92 18.20
CA LEU A 326 23.85 -7.50 18.47
C LEU A 326 23.89 -8.75 19.35
N SER A 327 25.04 -9.04 19.96
CA SER A 327 25.32 -10.31 20.67
C SER A 327 24.43 -10.59 21.88
N ASP A 328 23.86 -9.56 22.49
CA ASP A 328 22.96 -9.62 23.64
C ASP A 328 21.46 -9.67 23.24
N LEU A 329 21.16 -9.56 21.94
CA LEU A 329 19.78 -9.60 21.45
C LEU A 329 19.39 -11.00 20.95
N PRO A 330 18.16 -11.45 21.24
CA PRO A 330 17.67 -12.72 20.73
C PRO A 330 17.47 -12.67 19.22
N THR A 331 17.57 -13.83 18.59
CA THR A 331 17.16 -14.05 17.21
C THR A 331 15.97 -15.01 17.15
N HIS A 332 15.29 -15.03 16.01
CA HIS A 332 14.20 -15.95 15.74
C HIS A 332 14.20 -16.39 14.28
N ILE A 333 13.35 -17.37 13.95
CA ILE A 333 13.08 -17.81 12.58
C ILE A 333 11.70 -17.28 12.18
N TYR A 334 11.60 -16.67 10.99
CA TYR A 334 10.30 -16.26 10.45
C TYR A 334 9.54 -17.49 9.95
N PRO A 335 8.35 -17.83 10.49
CA PRO A 335 7.70 -19.11 10.19
C PRO A 335 7.33 -19.31 8.71
N GLU A 336 6.91 -18.26 8.02
CA GLU A 336 6.50 -18.32 6.60
C GLU A 336 7.71 -18.40 5.66
N PHE A 337 8.87 -17.89 6.09
CA PHE A 337 10.09 -17.80 5.27
C PHE A 337 11.33 -18.28 6.06
N PRO A 338 11.37 -19.57 6.46
CA PRO A 338 12.44 -20.07 7.32
C PRO A 338 13.82 -20.02 6.67
N PHE A 339 13.88 -19.93 5.34
CA PHE A 339 15.13 -19.78 4.58
C PHE A 339 15.86 -18.44 4.84
N LEU A 340 15.18 -17.45 5.43
CA LEU A 340 15.81 -16.20 5.85
C LEU A 340 16.80 -16.40 7.02
N GLY A 341 16.70 -17.53 7.74
CA GLY A 341 17.62 -17.89 8.81
C GLY A 341 17.33 -17.16 10.12
N ASN A 342 18.39 -16.88 10.90
CA ASN A 342 18.29 -16.21 12.19
C ASN A 342 18.14 -14.70 12.00
N LEU A 343 17.01 -14.16 12.44
CA LEU A 343 16.60 -12.77 12.23
C LEU A 343 16.50 -12.02 13.56
N TYR A 344 16.75 -10.71 13.51
CA TYR A 344 16.51 -9.78 14.59
C TYR A 344 15.22 -9.01 14.33
N ASP A 345 14.49 -8.60 15.38
CA ASP A 345 13.39 -7.64 15.22
C ASP A 345 13.97 -6.24 15.01
N ARG A 346 13.61 -5.59 13.89
CA ARG A 346 14.01 -4.21 13.54
C ARG A 346 13.81 -3.23 14.69
N ASN A 347 12.68 -3.33 15.40
CA ASN A 347 12.35 -2.42 16.50
C ASN A 347 13.34 -2.55 17.66
N ALA A 348 13.96 -3.72 17.85
CA ALA A 348 14.94 -3.96 18.91
C ALA A 348 16.36 -3.50 18.55
N ILE A 349 16.67 -3.35 17.26
CA ILE A 349 18.03 -3.05 16.79
C ILE A 349 18.20 -1.63 16.24
N GLU A 350 17.11 -0.90 15.96
CA GLU A 350 17.17 0.39 15.25
C GLU A 350 18.06 1.42 15.97
N ASN A 351 18.08 1.41 17.31
CA ASN A 351 18.92 2.31 18.10
C ASN A 351 20.43 1.99 18.05
N ARG A 352 20.82 0.87 17.43
CA ARG A 352 22.22 0.46 17.23
C ARG A 352 22.72 0.75 15.80
N ALA A 353 21.82 1.18 14.91
CA ALA A 353 22.17 1.50 13.54
C ALA A 353 23.10 2.74 13.48
N PRO A 354 24.04 2.81 12.53
CA PRO A 354 24.98 3.94 12.39
C PRO A 354 24.31 5.22 11.90
N PHE A 355 23.07 5.14 11.41
CA PHE A 355 22.23 6.24 10.98
C PHE A 355 20.78 5.95 11.36
N LEU A 356 19.96 6.99 11.46
CA LEU A 356 18.54 6.88 11.75
C LEU A 356 17.74 7.13 10.48
N GLY A 357 17.01 6.11 10.03
CA GLY A 357 16.04 6.25 8.95
C GLY A 357 14.75 6.92 9.39
N LEU A 358 13.89 7.19 8.43
CA LEU A 358 12.52 7.58 8.74
C LEU A 358 11.82 6.42 9.47
N SER A 359 11.11 6.72 10.56
CA SER A 359 10.44 5.67 11.35
C SER A 359 9.35 4.97 10.54
N VAL A 360 9.21 3.67 10.74
CA VAL A 360 8.14 2.83 10.18
C VAL A 360 7.18 2.41 11.30
N SER A 361 5.97 1.98 10.94
CA SER A 361 5.06 1.39 11.92
C SER A 361 5.65 0.10 12.49
N THR A 362 5.43 -0.18 13.78
CA THR A 362 6.11 -1.31 14.46
C THR A 362 5.77 -2.68 13.88
N LYS A 363 4.58 -2.82 13.25
CA LYS A 363 4.16 -4.01 12.50
C LYS A 363 3.58 -3.59 11.15
N VAL A 364 3.92 -4.34 10.09
CA VAL A 364 3.40 -4.10 8.73
C VAL A 364 2.02 -4.75 8.56
N ARG A 365 1.83 -5.98 9.04
CA ARG A 365 0.60 -6.77 8.86
C ARG A 365 -0.39 -6.64 10.02
N GLU A 366 0.11 -6.45 11.24
CA GLU A 366 -0.68 -6.45 12.46
C GLU A 366 -0.83 -5.04 13.04
N ALA A 367 -1.74 -4.90 14.01
CA ALA A 367 -1.85 -3.68 14.81
C ALA A 367 -0.47 -3.24 15.33
N SER A 368 -0.14 -1.97 15.15
CA SER A 368 1.13 -1.41 15.60
C SER A 368 0.96 -0.70 16.93
N GLU A 369 1.89 -0.96 17.85
CA GLU A 369 2.06 -0.14 19.06
C GLU A 369 2.35 1.32 18.70
N ASN A 370 3.20 1.55 17.69
CA ASN A 370 3.44 2.87 17.12
C ASN A 370 3.07 2.85 15.65
N GLU A 371 1.95 3.49 15.30
CA GLU A 371 1.58 3.76 13.92
C GLU A 371 2.20 5.08 13.46
N VAL A 372 2.91 5.08 12.33
CA VAL A 372 3.50 6.32 11.79
C VAL A 372 2.56 7.00 10.81
N ASN A 373 2.65 8.32 10.74
CA ASN A 373 2.04 9.11 9.69
C ASN A 373 2.92 10.32 9.37
N HIS A 374 3.65 10.22 8.27
CA HIS A 374 4.57 11.23 7.74
C HIS A 374 3.91 12.13 6.67
N LEU A 375 2.62 11.90 6.36
CA LEU A 375 1.86 12.64 5.35
C LEU A 375 1.01 13.79 5.92
N ASN A 376 0.99 13.95 7.25
CA ASN A 376 0.21 14.95 7.97
C ASN A 376 1.07 15.95 8.75
#